data_AF-G5JR87-F1
#
_entry.id   AF-G5JR87-F1
#
_cell.length_a   1.000
_cell.length_b   1.000
_cell.length_c   1.000
_cell.angle_alpha   90.00
_cell.angle_beta   90.00
_cell.angle_gamma   90.00
#
_symmetry.space_group_name_H-M   'P 1'
#
loop_
_entity.id
_entity.type
_entity.pdbx_description
1 polymer ?
#
loop_
_entity_poly.entity_id
_entity_poly.type
_entity_poly.pdbx_seq_one_letter_code
_entity_poly.pdbx_strand_id
1 'polypeptide(L)'
;MSVIIKNPEQLAKAAQENPFSETYDSSRIHLVFTNDTISSSKLAELLAQDFGDEALYAGSQCLYMYLPREAKKKKLNTNFLEKTLGIRATMRKLSVTKRLSQL
;
A
#
# COMPACT_ATOMS: atom_id res chain seq x y z
N MET A 1 11.02 4.15 -15.50
CA MET A 1 9.92 3.28 -15.01
C MET A 1 10.54 2.08 -14.34
N SER A 2 10.05 1.70 -13.16
CA SER A 2 10.51 0.53 -12.43
C SER A 2 9.50 -0.61 -12.63
N VAL A 3 9.98 -1.81 -12.94
CA VAL A 3 9.14 -3.01 -13.03
C VAL A 3 9.16 -3.71 -11.67
N ILE A 4 8.00 -3.85 -11.05
CA ILE A 4 7.83 -4.57 -9.77
C ILE A 4 7.32 -5.96 -10.08
N ILE A 5 8.00 -7.00 -9.60
CA ILE A 5 7.69 -8.41 -9.92
C ILE A 5 7.13 -9.06 -8.65
N LYS A 6 5.95 -9.67 -8.77
CA LYS A 6 5.29 -10.46 -7.72
C LYS A 6 4.66 -11.69 -8.35
N ASN A 7 4.72 -12.82 -7.68
CA ASN A 7 4.02 -14.04 -8.10
C ASN A 7 2.54 -14.03 -7.62
N PRO A 8 1.68 -14.90 -8.17
CA PRO A 8 0.27 -14.96 -7.78
C PRO A 8 0.06 -15.20 -6.27
N GLU A 9 0.89 -16.02 -5.62
CA GLU A 9 0.78 -16.32 -4.20
C GLU A 9 1.06 -15.09 -3.32
N GLN A 10 2.04 -14.27 -3.68
CA GLN A 10 2.35 -13.01 -3.01
C GLN A 10 1.20 -12.02 -3.15
N LEU A 11 0.59 -11.94 -4.34
CA LEU A 11 -0.57 -11.08 -4.57
C LEU A 11 -1.81 -11.57 -3.80
N ALA A 12 -2.04 -12.88 -3.75
CA ALA A 12 -3.12 -13.49 -3.00
C ALA A 12 -2.97 -13.20 -1.50
N LYS A 13 -1.77 -13.42 -0.96
CA LYS A 13 -1.45 -13.13 0.44
C LYS A 13 -1.61 -11.64 0.76
N ALA A 14 -1.11 -10.75 -0.09
CA ALA A 14 -1.31 -9.30 0.07
C ALA A 14 -2.80 -8.92 0.09
N ALA A 15 -3.63 -9.53 -0.74
CA ALA A 15 -5.06 -9.26 -0.74
C ALA A 15 -5.78 -9.78 0.51
N GLN A 16 -5.32 -10.89 1.09
CA GLN A 16 -5.86 -11.49 2.32
C GLN A 16 -5.43 -10.72 3.58
N GLU A 17 -4.21 -10.18 3.60
CA GLU A 17 -3.65 -9.40 4.70
C GLU A 17 -4.15 -7.94 4.76
N ASN A 18 -5.10 -7.56 3.91
CA ASN A 18 -5.69 -6.23 3.94
C ASN A 18 -6.25 -5.89 5.34
N PRO A 19 -5.74 -4.88 6.03
CA PRO A 19 -6.12 -4.60 7.42
C PRO A 19 -7.42 -3.82 7.55
N PHE A 20 -7.96 -3.30 6.44
CA PHE A 20 -9.19 -2.50 6.45
C PHE A 20 -10.43 -3.40 6.52
N SER A 21 -11.28 -3.16 7.51
CA SER A 21 -12.58 -3.81 7.69
C SER A 21 -13.57 -3.47 6.56
N GLU A 22 -14.67 -4.21 6.50
CA GLU A 22 -15.74 -4.02 5.51
C GLU A 22 -16.46 -2.66 5.59
N THR A 23 -16.28 -1.94 6.70
CA THR A 23 -16.79 -0.57 6.88
C THR A 23 -16.06 0.46 5.99
N TYR A 24 -14.89 0.12 5.46
CA TYR A 24 -14.14 0.99 4.55
C TYR A 24 -14.62 0.81 3.09
N ASP A 25 -14.67 1.90 2.33
CA ASP A 25 -14.86 1.84 0.88
C ASP A 25 -13.67 1.15 0.20
N SER A 26 -13.85 -0.12 -0.17
CA SER A 26 -12.80 -0.93 -0.78
C SER A 26 -12.23 -0.36 -2.09
N SER A 27 -12.96 0.51 -2.79
CA SER A 27 -12.48 1.19 -4.00
C SER A 27 -11.37 2.21 -3.73
N ARG A 28 -11.20 2.59 -2.45
CA ARG A 28 -10.19 3.53 -1.95
C ARG A 28 -8.98 2.84 -1.32
N ILE A 29 -9.00 1.51 -1.23
CA ILE A 29 -7.88 0.71 -0.73
C ILE A 29 -6.88 0.45 -1.85
N HIS A 30 -5.64 0.82 -1.59
CA HIS A 30 -4.51 0.66 -2.50
C HIS A 30 -3.39 -0.12 -1.84
N LEU A 31 -2.79 -1.02 -2.60
CA LEU A 31 -1.63 -1.80 -2.19
C LEU A 31 -0.40 -1.23 -2.90
N VAL A 32 0.67 -1.03 -2.15
CA VAL A 32 1.94 -0.46 -2.63
C VAL A 32 3.02 -1.52 -2.55
N PHE A 33 3.46 -1.98 -3.71
CA PHE A 33 4.46 -3.02 -3.86
C PHE A 33 5.82 -2.44 -4.22
N THR A 34 6.88 -3.06 -3.71
CA THR A 34 8.26 -2.76 -4.05
C THR A 34 9.07 -4.05 -4.20
N ASN A 35 10.18 -3.98 -4.94
CA ASN A 35 11.22 -5.01 -4.96
C ASN A 35 12.34 -4.72 -3.94
N ASP A 36 12.36 -3.51 -3.38
CA ASP A 36 13.40 -3.05 -2.48
C ASP A 36 13.12 -3.51 -1.05
N THR A 37 14.18 -3.66 -0.25
CA THR A 37 14.04 -3.87 1.18
C THR A 37 13.74 -2.53 1.87
N ILE A 38 12.66 -2.50 2.65
CA ILE A 38 12.31 -1.31 3.44
C ILE A 38 13.06 -1.38 4.78
N SER A 39 13.77 -0.31 5.13
CA SER A 39 14.39 -0.20 6.46
C SER A 39 13.33 -0.20 7.56
N SER A 40 13.48 -1.08 8.55
CA SER A 40 12.54 -1.20 9.67
C SER A 40 12.39 0.09 10.46
N SER A 41 13.50 0.82 10.68
CA SER A 41 13.50 2.13 11.35
C SER A 41 12.65 3.17 10.60
N LYS A 42 12.94 3.38 9.32
CA LYS A 42 12.17 4.31 8.47
C LYS A 42 10.70 3.92 8.35
N LEU A 43 10.41 2.61 8.29
CA LEU A 43 9.04 2.13 8.25
C LEU A 43 8.30 2.44 9.56
N ALA A 44 8.93 2.18 10.71
CA ALA A 44 8.34 2.48 12.01
C ALA A 44 8.08 3.98 12.18
N GLU A 45 9.04 4.84 11.81
CA GLU A 45 8.87 6.29 11.81
C GLU A 45 7.72 6.75 10.91
N LEU A 46 7.59 6.17 9.72
CA LEU A 46 6.53 6.50 8.78
C LEU A 46 5.15 6.06 9.30
N LEU A 47 5.04 4.86 9.87
CA LEU A 47 3.78 4.33 10.41
C LEU A 47 3.31 5.06 11.68
N ALA A 48 4.22 5.74 12.39
CA ALA A 48 3.89 6.57 13.54
C ALA A 48 3.30 7.95 13.16
N GLN A 49 3.32 8.32 11.87
CA GLN A 49 2.81 9.61 11.42
C GLN A 49 1.28 9.64 11.32
N ASP A 50 0.72 10.83 11.60
CA ASP A 50 -0.70 11.09 11.39
C ASP A 50 -0.99 11.56 9.96
N PHE A 51 -1.79 10.77 9.24
CA PHE A 51 -2.26 11.04 7.89
C PHE A 51 -3.69 11.62 7.83
N GLY A 52 -4.29 11.94 8.98
CA GLY A 52 -5.63 12.52 9.08
C GLY A 52 -6.69 11.52 8.63
N ASP A 53 -7.43 11.87 7.58
CA ASP A 53 -8.49 11.01 7.02
C ASP A 53 -7.91 9.81 6.23
N GLU A 54 -6.63 9.89 5.82
CA GLU A 54 -5.95 8.79 5.15
C GLU A 54 -5.32 7.83 6.18
N ALA A 55 -5.10 6.58 5.77
CA ALA A 55 -4.47 5.59 6.64
C ALA A 55 -3.36 4.83 5.91
N LEU A 56 -2.31 4.46 6.64
CA LEU A 56 -1.18 3.69 6.17
C LEU A 56 -0.92 2.52 7.12
N TYR A 57 -0.81 1.31 6.56
CA TYR A 57 -0.44 0.11 7.31
C TYR A 57 0.62 -0.68 6.55
N ALA A 58 1.36 -1.53 7.26
CA ALA A 58 2.30 -2.47 6.68
C ALA A 58 1.79 -3.91 6.80
N GLY A 59 1.94 -4.69 5.73
CA GLY A 59 1.81 -6.14 5.77
C GLY A 59 3.09 -6.84 5.34
N SER A 60 3.03 -8.16 5.19
CA SER A 60 4.21 -8.96 4.84
C SER A 60 4.62 -8.80 3.38
N GLN A 61 3.68 -8.45 2.50
CA GLN A 61 3.91 -8.37 1.05
C GLN A 61 3.92 -6.95 0.49
N CYS A 62 3.29 -6.00 1.17
CA CYS A 62 3.09 -4.64 0.68
C CYS A 62 2.72 -3.67 1.81
N LEU A 63 2.68 -2.38 1.48
CA LEU A 63 2.01 -1.37 2.31
C LEU A 63 0.57 -1.20 1.83
N TYR A 64 -0.33 -0.91 2.76
CA TYR A 64 -1.75 -0.65 2.49
C TYR A 64 -2.04 0.83 2.73
N MET A 65 -2.73 1.45 1.79
CA MET A 65 -3.22 2.82 1.93
C MET A 65 -4.72 2.90 1.74
N TYR A 66 -5.40 3.63 2.62
CA TYR A 66 -6.77 4.06 2.42
C TYR A 66 -6.79 5.55 2.10
N LEU A 67 -7.34 5.88 0.93
CA LEU A 67 -7.36 7.24 0.39
C LEU A 67 -8.82 7.69 0.17
N PRO A 68 -9.53 8.15 1.21
CA PRO A 68 -10.93 8.52 1.09
C PRO A 68 -11.12 9.66 0.08
N ARG A 69 -12.27 9.67 -0.59
CA ARG A 69 -12.59 10.68 -1.60
C ARG A 69 -12.59 12.10 -1.00
N GLU A 70 -13.19 12.20 0.18
CA GLU A 70 -13.45 13.46 0.90
C GLU A 70 -12.29 13.92 1.77
N ALA A 71 -11.14 13.24 1.71
CA ALA A 71 -9.95 13.61 2.48
C ALA A 71 -9.58 15.07 2.20
N LYS A 72 -9.63 15.92 3.24
CA LYS A 72 -9.39 17.37 3.10
C LYS A 72 -7.95 17.67 2.66
N LYS A 73 -7.00 16.84 3.09
CA LYS A 73 -5.59 16.94 2.72
C LYS A 73 -5.08 15.55 2.34
N LYS A 74 -4.63 15.41 1.09
CA LYS A 74 -4.06 14.17 0.58
C LYS A 74 -2.54 14.21 0.71
N LYS A 75 -2.00 13.38 1.59
CA LYS A 75 -0.55 13.28 1.87
C LYS A 75 0.02 12.02 1.24
N LEU A 76 -0.69 10.91 1.37
CA LEU A 76 -0.26 9.60 0.92
C LEU A 76 -0.39 9.46 -0.59
N ASN A 77 0.75 9.21 -1.22
CA ASN A 77 0.86 8.80 -2.62
C ASN A 77 2.17 8.06 -2.82
N THR A 78 2.32 7.38 -3.97
CA THR A 78 3.53 6.60 -4.26
C THR A 78 4.80 7.44 -4.19
N ASN A 79 4.82 8.66 -4.75
CA ASN A 79 6.01 9.51 -4.73
C ASN A 79 6.45 9.91 -3.32
N PHE A 80 5.48 10.15 -2.43
CA PHE A 80 5.75 10.42 -1.02
C PHE A 80 6.41 9.20 -0.36
N LEU A 81 5.84 8.00 -0.54
CA LEU A 81 6.41 6.77 0.02
C LEU A 81 7.81 6.47 -0.53
N GLU A 82 8.01 6.62 -1.83
CA GLU A 82 9.31 6.40 -2.49
C GLU A 82 10.39 7.31 -1.92
N LYS A 83 10.08 8.61 -1.74
CA LYS A 83 11.02 9.58 -1.16
C LYS A 83 11.31 9.30 0.31
N THR A 84 10.28 9.00 1.10
CA THR A 84 10.43 8.80 2.55
C THR A 84 11.18 7.50 2.86
N LEU A 85 10.86 6.42 2.16
CA LEU A 85 11.47 5.10 2.42
C LEU A 85 12.76 4.88 1.60
N GLY A 86 12.99 5.64 0.54
CA GLY A 86 14.12 5.45 -0.38
C GLY A 86 13.96 4.20 -1.25
N ILE A 87 12.73 3.94 -1.72
CA ILE A 87 12.37 2.76 -2.52
C ILE A 87 11.78 3.17 -3.86
N ARG A 88 11.65 2.21 -4.77
CA ARG A 88 10.81 2.28 -5.97
C ARG A 88 9.56 1.45 -5.72
N ALA A 89 8.40 2.02 -6.00
CA ALA A 89 7.14 1.38 -5.68
C ALA A 89 6.12 1.51 -6.81
N THR A 90 5.17 0.59 -6.83
CA THR A 90 3.98 0.72 -7.67
C THR A 90 2.73 0.55 -6.83
N MET A 91 1.73 1.38 -7.11
CA MET A 91 0.43 1.32 -6.47
C MET A 91 -0.55 0.56 -7.37
N ARG A 92 -1.36 -0.30 -6.76
CA ARG A 92 -2.48 -0.99 -7.40
C ARG A 92 -3.71 -0.97 -6.50
N LYS A 93 -4.90 -0.88 -7.10
CA LYS A 93 -6.15 -1.05 -6.36
C LYS A 93 -6.28 -2.48 -5.84
N LEU A 94 -6.88 -2.65 -4.66
CA LEU A 94 -7.16 -3.98 -4.09
C LEU A 94 -7.90 -4.90 -5.07
N SER A 95 -8.89 -4.39 -5.80
CA SER A 95 -9.64 -5.18 -6.79
C SER A 95 -8.78 -5.68 -7.94
N VAL A 96 -7.80 -4.88 -8.38
CA VAL A 96 -6.85 -5.28 -9.43
C VAL A 96 -5.90 -6.36 -8.90
N THR A 97 -5.38 -6.18 -7.68
CA THR A 97 -4.52 -7.19 -7.04
C THR A 97 -5.24 -8.54 -6.91
N LYS A 98 -6.49 -8.54 -6.45
CA LYS A 98 -7.32 -9.76 -6.34
C LYS A 98 -7.52 -10.46 -7.68
N ARG A 99 -7.69 -9.71 -8.76
CA ARG A 99 -7.81 -10.28 -10.11
C ARG A 99 -6.47 -10.86 -10.59
N LEU A 100 -5.37 -10.16 -10.34
CA LEU A 100 -4.03 -10.62 -10.76
C LEU A 100 -3.55 -11.86 -9.99
N SER A 101 -4.02 -12.07 -8.75
CA SER A 101 -3.66 -13.25 -7.97
C SER A 101 -4.34 -14.55 -8.43
N GLN A 102 -5.25 -14.47 -9.41
CA GLN A 102 -6.01 -15.60 -9.96
C GLN A 102 -5.59 -15.95 -11.39
N LEU A 103 -4.62 -15.23 -11.94
CA LEU A 103 -4.01 -15.48 -13.25
C LEU A 103 -2.84 -16.45 -13.11
#